data_AF-A0A816NVX2-F1
#
_entry.id   AF-A0A816NVX2-F1
#
_cell.length_a   1.000
_cell.length_b   1.000
_cell.length_c   1.000
_cell.angle_alpha   90.00
_cell.angle_beta   90.00
_cell.angle_gamma   90.00
#
_symmetry.space_group_name_H-M   'P 1'
#
loop_
_entity.id
_entity.type
_entity.pdbx_description
1 polymer ?
#
loop_
_entity_poly.entity_id
_entity_poly.type
_entity_poly.pdbx_seq_one_letter_code
_entity_poly.pdbx_strand_id
1 'polypeptide(L)'
;MPSFNAKQSNGDYTGLFSSDYTPSGTRNLLEPAIQVTHADVNPSLELKYVSHQQDTLDYSHRIGLTTIHLKDPVYPFEVTLYYKTYYKENVIEQWTSIKRTGSDVVRLQKYSSANLYFSSTNKYYLTHFHGNWAREMSPEEIQLTAGIKVLDTKL
;
A
#
# COMPACT_ATOMS: atom_id res chain seq x y z
N MET A 1 9.01 -28.78 -6.91
CA MET A 1 9.40 -27.92 -5.76
C MET A 1 9.68 -26.53 -6.32
N PRO A 2 9.02 -25.46 -5.89
CA PRO A 2 9.38 -24.11 -6.31
C PRO A 2 10.79 -23.80 -5.79
N SER A 3 11.68 -23.34 -6.67
CA SER A 3 13.03 -22.92 -6.31
C SER A 3 12.99 -21.59 -5.56
N PHE A 4 13.36 -21.61 -4.28
CA PHE A 4 13.56 -20.40 -3.48
C PHE A 4 14.89 -19.75 -3.86
N ASN A 5 14.85 -18.89 -4.87
CA ASN A 5 15.99 -18.06 -5.25
C ASN A 5 15.65 -16.56 -5.16
N ALA A 6 14.89 -16.18 -4.13
CA ALA A 6 14.75 -14.78 -3.76
C ALA A 6 15.99 -14.40 -2.93
N LYS A 7 16.84 -13.51 -3.46
CA LYS A 7 17.86 -12.84 -2.65
C LYS A 7 17.16 -12.27 -1.42
N GLN A 8 17.50 -12.77 -0.23
CA GLN A 8 16.96 -12.28 1.02
C GLN A 8 17.39 -10.81 1.19
N SER A 9 16.42 -9.90 1.05
CA SER A 9 16.61 -8.48 1.35
C SER A 9 16.13 -8.25 2.78
N ASN A 10 17.01 -7.78 3.66
CA ASN A 10 16.66 -7.30 5.01
C ASN A 10 15.76 -8.23 5.87
N GLY A 11 15.95 -9.56 5.78
CA GLY A 11 15.18 -10.51 6.59
C GLY A 11 13.75 -10.77 6.11
N ASP A 12 13.38 -10.33 4.90
CA ASP A 12 12.12 -10.71 4.27
C ASP A 12 12.19 -12.13 3.70
N TYR A 13 11.63 -13.10 4.42
CA TYR A 13 11.49 -14.50 3.97
C TYR A 13 10.19 -14.73 3.17
N THR A 14 9.32 -13.72 3.12
CA THR A 14 7.98 -13.80 2.55
C THR A 14 7.99 -13.33 1.09
N GLY A 15 8.94 -12.43 0.75
CA GLY A 15 9.02 -11.73 -0.52
C GLY A 15 7.92 -10.69 -0.70
N LEU A 16 7.26 -10.30 0.39
CA LEU A 16 6.12 -9.39 0.39
C LEU A 16 6.42 -8.05 1.04
N PHE A 17 7.52 -7.89 1.79
CA PHE A 17 7.72 -6.70 2.63
C PHE A 17 7.87 -5.43 1.79
N SER A 18 8.51 -5.54 0.63
CA SER A 18 8.64 -4.45 -0.34
C SER A 18 7.55 -4.46 -1.43
N SER A 19 6.40 -5.10 -1.19
CA SER A 19 5.28 -5.02 -2.13
C SER A 19 4.72 -3.59 -2.15
N ASP A 20 4.38 -3.10 -3.34
CA ASP A 20 3.72 -1.80 -3.52
C ASP A 20 2.34 -1.74 -2.82
N TYR A 21 1.72 -2.90 -2.57
CA TYR A 21 0.44 -2.99 -1.87
C TYR A 21 0.32 -4.32 -1.11
N THR A 22 0.69 -4.32 0.17
CA THR A 22 0.77 -5.55 0.97
C THR A 22 -0.62 -6.09 1.34
N PRO A 23 -0.95 -7.36 1.01
CA PRO A 23 -2.21 -7.97 1.41
C PRO A 23 -2.13 -8.63 2.80
N SER A 24 -3.28 -8.90 3.41
CA SER A 24 -3.41 -9.68 4.65
C SER A 24 -3.54 -11.19 4.41
N GLY A 25 -3.29 -11.98 5.46
CA GLY A 25 -3.79 -13.35 5.60
C GLY A 25 -3.03 -14.44 4.84
N THR A 26 -1.97 -14.11 4.11
CA THR A 26 -1.07 -15.11 3.51
C THR A 26 0.25 -15.15 4.26
N ARG A 27 1.35 -14.67 3.66
CA ARG A 27 2.70 -14.70 4.25
C ARG A 27 3.12 -13.34 4.82
N ASN A 28 2.31 -12.29 4.65
CA ASN A 28 2.64 -10.96 5.14
C ASN A 28 2.65 -10.91 6.68
N LEU A 29 3.75 -10.42 7.24
CA LEU A 29 3.94 -10.23 8.69
C LEU A 29 3.96 -8.74 9.09
N LEU A 30 3.91 -7.84 8.10
CA LEU A 30 3.84 -6.40 8.32
C LEU A 30 2.37 -5.97 8.42
N GLU A 31 2.16 -4.72 8.86
CA GLU A 31 0.87 -4.06 8.79
C GLU A 31 0.39 -4.01 7.32
N PRO A 32 -0.75 -4.64 6.96
CA PRO A 32 -1.16 -4.77 5.57
C PRO A 32 -1.71 -3.43 5.03
N ALA A 33 -1.56 -3.19 3.73
CA ALA A 33 -2.26 -2.11 3.04
C ALA A 33 -3.74 -2.45 2.83
N ILE A 34 -4.05 -3.73 2.62
CA ILE A 34 -5.42 -4.20 2.38
C ILE A 34 -5.74 -5.44 3.19
N GLN A 35 -6.92 -5.44 3.80
CA GLN A 35 -7.48 -6.58 4.52
C GLN A 35 -8.92 -6.82 4.08
N VAL A 36 -9.19 -8.07 3.70
CA VAL A 36 -10.49 -8.56 3.26
C VAL A 36 -10.83 -9.86 3.97
N THR A 37 -12.11 -10.08 4.26
CA THR A 37 -12.66 -11.41 4.53
C THR A 37 -13.60 -11.79 3.39
N HIS A 38 -13.28 -12.89 2.72
CA HIS A 38 -14.08 -13.45 1.63
C HIS A 38 -15.37 -14.08 2.15
N ALA A 39 -16.26 -14.43 1.22
CA ALA A 39 -17.59 -14.96 1.54
C ALA A 39 -17.55 -16.31 2.29
N ASP A 40 -16.48 -17.08 2.10
CA ASP A 40 -16.19 -18.33 2.81
C ASP A 40 -15.47 -18.11 4.16
N VAL A 41 -15.43 -16.86 4.64
CA VAL A 41 -14.79 -16.44 5.90
C VAL A 41 -13.25 -16.49 5.84
N ASN A 42 -12.66 -16.80 4.69
CA ASN A 42 -11.22 -16.80 4.52
C ASN A 42 -10.64 -15.37 4.50
N PRO A 43 -9.65 -15.04 5.34
CA PRO A 43 -9.03 -13.71 5.36
C PRO A 43 -7.81 -13.56 4.42
N SER A 44 -7.43 -14.61 3.70
CA SER A 44 -6.25 -14.61 2.83
C SER A 44 -6.50 -13.85 1.53
N LEU A 45 -5.57 -12.96 1.18
CA LEU A 45 -5.51 -12.29 -0.12
C LEU A 45 -4.08 -12.41 -0.68
N GLU A 46 -3.97 -12.75 -1.96
CA GLU A 46 -2.69 -12.78 -2.68
C GLU A 46 -2.79 -11.93 -3.94
N LEU A 47 -2.16 -10.77 -3.96
CA LEU A 47 -2.17 -9.90 -5.14
C LEU A 47 -1.01 -10.23 -6.06
N LYS A 48 -1.31 -10.73 -7.26
CA LYS A 48 -0.32 -10.99 -8.31
C LYS A 48 -0.40 -9.93 -9.38
N TYR A 49 0.78 -9.51 -9.84
CA TYR A 49 0.89 -8.61 -10.99
C TYR A 49 0.27 -9.25 -12.24
N VAL A 50 -0.56 -8.47 -12.94
CA VAL A 50 -1.18 -8.84 -14.21
C VAL A 50 -0.59 -8.02 -15.34
N SER A 51 -0.64 -6.70 -15.23
CA SER A 51 -0.19 -5.77 -16.26
C SER A 51 0.03 -4.37 -15.68
N HIS A 52 0.66 -3.49 -16.47
CA HIS A 52 0.64 -2.07 -16.21
C HIS A 52 0.52 -1.28 -17.52
N GLN A 53 0.12 -0.03 -17.39
CA GLN A 53 0.08 0.96 -18.46
C GLN A 53 0.74 2.25 -17.98
N GLN A 54 1.40 2.96 -18.90
CA GLN A 54 1.96 4.29 -18.64
C GLN A 54 1.42 5.28 -19.67
N ASP A 55 0.75 6.31 -19.17
CA ASP A 55 0.17 7.37 -19.97
C ASP A 55 0.89 8.69 -19.72
N THR A 56 1.15 9.44 -20.79
CA THR A 56 1.52 10.85 -20.66
C THR A 56 0.24 11.67 -20.63
N LEU A 57 -0.10 12.24 -19.48
CA LEU A 57 -1.30 13.07 -19.32
C LEU A 57 -1.05 14.51 -19.80
N ASP A 58 0.16 15.02 -19.59
CA ASP A 58 0.59 16.33 -20.09
C ASP A 58 2.09 16.32 -20.37
N TYR A 59 2.45 16.39 -21.65
CA TYR A 59 3.86 16.40 -22.07
C TYR A 59 4.59 17.69 -21.66
N SER A 60 3.93 18.84 -21.79
CA SER A 60 4.51 20.16 -21.50
C SER A 60 4.82 20.33 -20.02
N HIS A 61 3.95 19.82 -19.15
CA HIS A 61 4.12 19.85 -17.70
C HIS A 61 4.81 18.61 -17.13
N ARG A 62 5.15 17.63 -17.98
CA ARG A 62 5.74 16.35 -17.56
C ARG A 62 4.87 15.67 -16.49
N ILE A 63 3.59 15.51 -16.79
CA ILE A 63 2.64 14.77 -15.96
C ILE A 63 2.40 13.40 -16.60
N GLY A 64 2.67 12.36 -15.83
CA GLY A 64 2.49 10.97 -16.23
C GLY A 64 1.57 10.21 -15.27
N LEU A 65 0.97 9.12 -15.74
CA LEU A 65 0.20 8.19 -14.93
C LEU A 65 0.67 6.77 -15.19
N THR A 66 1.13 6.08 -14.16
CA THR A 66 1.36 4.64 -14.18
C THR A 66 0.20 3.95 -13.49
N THR A 67 -0.44 3.00 -14.18
CA THR A 67 -1.55 2.20 -13.68
C THR A 67 -1.10 0.74 -13.62
N ILE A 68 -1.17 0.11 -12.45
CA ILE A 68 -0.71 -1.28 -12.23
C ILE A 68 -1.91 -2.13 -11.83
N HIS A 69 -2.16 -3.20 -12.58
CA HIS A 69 -3.24 -4.14 -12.32
C HIS A 69 -2.75 -5.37 -11.58
N LEU A 70 -3.38 -5.66 -10.45
CA LEU A 70 -3.13 -6.80 -9.59
C LEU A 70 -4.41 -7.63 -9.45
N LYS A 71 -4.25 -8.95 -9.31
CA LYS A 71 -5.39 -9.87 -9.17
C LYS A 71 -5.08 -11.00 -8.20
N ASP A 72 -6.10 -11.42 -7.47
CA ASP A 72 -6.06 -12.66 -6.70
C ASP A 72 -6.26 -13.89 -7.63
N PRO A 73 -5.38 -14.90 -7.56
CA PRO A 73 -5.46 -16.06 -8.44
C PRO A 73 -6.65 -16.99 -8.14
N VAL A 74 -7.23 -16.92 -6.93
CA VAL A 74 -8.31 -17.80 -6.46
C VAL A 74 -9.63 -17.03 -6.38
N TYR A 75 -9.63 -15.84 -5.79
CA TYR A 75 -10.82 -15.02 -5.62
C TYR A 75 -11.01 -14.04 -6.80
N PRO A 76 -12.25 -13.72 -7.20
CA PRO A 76 -12.53 -12.72 -8.24
C PRO A 76 -12.33 -11.29 -7.72
N PHE A 77 -11.12 -10.99 -7.23
CA PHE A 77 -10.73 -9.78 -6.53
C PHE A 77 -9.55 -9.13 -7.25
N GLU A 78 -9.70 -7.85 -7.59
CA GLU A 78 -8.77 -7.09 -8.42
C GLU A 78 -8.44 -5.77 -7.72
N VAL A 79 -7.17 -5.39 -7.77
CA VAL A 79 -6.66 -4.14 -7.21
C VAL A 79 -5.91 -3.42 -8.31
N THR A 80 -6.23 -2.16 -8.52
CA THR A 80 -5.50 -1.29 -9.46
C THR A 80 -4.83 -0.16 -8.68
N LEU A 81 -3.51 -0.09 -8.77
CA LEU A 81 -2.70 0.96 -8.17
C LEU A 81 -2.46 2.06 -9.22
N TYR A 82 -2.58 3.31 -8.80
CA TYR A 82 -2.34 4.46 -9.66
C TYR A 82 -1.23 5.32 -9.07
N TYR A 83 -0.28 5.70 -9.91
CA TYR A 83 0.83 6.58 -9.59
C TYR A 83 0.86 7.73 -10.60
N LYS A 84 0.35 8.89 -10.20
CA LYS A 84 0.41 10.10 -11.01
C LYS A 84 1.62 10.92 -10.60
N THR A 85 2.52 11.16 -11.54
CA THR A 85 3.78 11.85 -11.28
C THR A 85 3.75 13.24 -11.89
N TYR A 86 4.03 14.24 -11.07
CA TYR A 86 4.27 15.62 -11.48
C TYR A 86 5.78 15.86 -11.40
N TYR A 87 6.49 15.58 -12.49
CA TYR A 87 7.95 15.47 -12.47
C TYR A 87 8.65 16.80 -12.16
N LYS A 88 8.09 17.95 -12.55
CA LYS A 88 8.71 19.25 -12.29
C LYS A 88 8.59 19.66 -10.82
N GLU A 89 7.53 19.19 -10.18
CA GLU A 89 7.14 19.52 -8.81
C GLU A 89 7.71 18.54 -7.78
N ASN A 90 8.30 17.42 -8.23
CA ASN A 90 8.73 16.31 -7.38
C ASN A 90 7.59 15.77 -6.51
N VAL A 91 6.39 15.65 -7.10
CA VAL A 91 5.18 15.16 -6.43
C VAL A 91 4.71 13.87 -7.09
N ILE A 92 4.34 12.90 -6.25
CA ILE A 92 3.66 11.66 -6.67
C ILE A 92 2.33 11.59 -5.92
N GLU A 93 1.24 11.56 -6.67
CA GLU A 93 -0.10 11.29 -6.19
C GLU A 93 -0.41 9.80 -6.37
N GLN A 94 -0.97 9.18 -5.34
CA GLN A 94 -1.24 7.74 -5.32
C GLN A 94 -2.66 7.47 -4.83
N TRP A 95 -3.33 6.53 -5.50
CA TRP A 95 -4.61 6.00 -5.05
C TRP A 95 -4.79 4.57 -5.54
N THR A 96 -5.79 3.90 -4.98
CA THR A 96 -6.09 2.50 -5.30
C THR A 96 -7.57 2.34 -5.64
N SER A 97 -7.86 1.53 -6.66
CA SER A 97 -9.21 1.04 -6.94
C SER A 97 -9.30 -0.44 -6.61
N ILE A 98 -10.33 -0.82 -5.88
CA ILE A 98 -10.60 -2.20 -5.47
C ILE A 98 -11.87 -2.63 -6.19
N LYS A 99 -11.80 -3.74 -6.92
CA LYS A 99 -12.92 -4.27 -7.68
C LYS A 99 -13.10 -5.76 -7.37
N ARG A 100 -14.35 -6.16 -7.19
CA ARG A 100 -14.75 -7.56 -7.15
C ARG A 100 -15.72 -7.83 -8.30
N THR A 101 -15.54 -8.94 -9.01
CA THR A 101 -16.41 -9.33 -10.14
C THR A 101 -17.38 -10.47 -9.79
N GLY A 102 -17.25 -11.07 -8.61
CA GLY A 102 -18.19 -12.07 -8.09
C GLY A 102 -19.44 -11.47 -7.42
N SER A 103 -20.49 -12.27 -7.28
CA SER A 103 -21.78 -11.87 -6.68
C SER A 103 -21.79 -11.88 -5.14
N ASP A 104 -20.90 -12.66 -4.52
CA ASP A 104 -20.90 -12.80 -3.06
C ASP A 104 -20.32 -11.58 -2.37
N VAL A 105 -20.91 -11.25 -1.22
CA VAL A 105 -20.49 -10.16 -0.36
C VAL A 105 -19.17 -10.51 0.33
N VAL A 106 -18.25 -9.55 0.32
CA VAL A 106 -16.99 -9.60 1.08
C VAL A 106 -16.93 -8.43 2.03
N ARG A 107 -16.18 -8.57 3.12
CA ARG A 107 -15.92 -7.47 4.04
C ARG A 107 -14.56 -6.89 3.75
N LEU A 108 -14.48 -5.59 3.49
CA LEU A 108 -13.21 -4.85 3.50
C LEU A 108 -12.99 -4.28 4.90
N GLN A 109 -11.90 -4.67 5.54
CA GLN A 109 -11.53 -4.17 6.87
C GLN A 109 -10.49 -3.06 6.81
N LYS A 110 -9.60 -3.12 5.80
CA LYS A 110 -8.56 -2.12 5.60
C LYS A 110 -8.29 -1.93 4.11
N TYR A 111 -8.09 -0.68 3.71
CA TYR A 111 -7.83 -0.28 2.32
C TYR A 111 -7.07 1.04 2.32
N SER A 112 -5.76 0.97 2.56
CA SER A 112 -4.87 2.14 2.56
C SER A 112 -4.73 2.74 1.16
N SER A 113 -4.60 4.06 1.05
CA SER A 113 -4.35 4.72 -0.24
C SER A 113 -2.91 4.51 -0.74
N ALA A 114 -1.96 4.31 0.17
CA ALA A 114 -0.55 4.11 -0.12
C ALA A 114 0.08 3.10 0.85
N ASN A 115 1.13 2.41 0.39
CA ASN A 115 1.96 1.53 1.20
C ASN A 115 3.42 1.75 0.80
N LEU A 116 4.19 2.36 1.70
CA LEU A 116 5.59 2.69 1.44
C LEU A 116 6.50 1.81 2.29
N TYR A 117 7.53 1.26 1.66
CA TYR A 117 8.56 0.46 2.32
C TYR A 117 9.92 1.12 2.15
N PHE A 118 10.57 1.44 3.28
CA PHE A 118 11.88 2.07 3.30
C PHE A 118 12.90 1.12 3.94
N SER A 119 13.96 0.77 3.21
CA SER A 119 14.97 -0.21 3.62
C SER A 119 16.28 0.38 4.15
N SER A 120 16.38 1.72 4.24
CA SER A 120 17.61 2.41 4.68
C SER A 120 17.95 2.12 6.15
N THR A 121 19.25 2.11 6.46
CA THR A 121 19.79 2.06 7.83
C THR A 121 19.73 3.41 8.55
N ASN A 122 19.29 4.47 7.86
CA ASN A 122 19.17 5.80 8.45
C ASN A 122 18.07 5.84 9.51
N LYS A 123 18.22 6.73 10.48
CA LYS A 123 17.14 7.07 11.41
C LYS A 123 16.09 7.90 10.67
N TYR A 124 14.83 7.51 10.81
CA TYR A 124 13.70 8.28 10.31
C TYR A 124 13.03 9.04 11.46
N TYR A 125 12.49 10.22 11.14
CA TYR A 125 11.73 11.05 12.06
C TYR A 125 10.35 11.27 11.46
N LEU A 126 9.32 11.19 12.30
CA LEU A 126 7.95 11.50 11.95
C LEU A 126 7.63 12.89 12.47
N THR A 127 7.48 13.84 11.55
CA THR A 127 6.85 15.13 11.83
C THR A 127 5.34 14.97 11.64
N HIS A 128 4.55 15.24 12.67
CA HIS A 128 3.09 15.22 12.58
C HIS A 128 2.47 16.42 13.27
N PHE A 129 1.19 16.63 12.99
CA PHE A 129 0.42 17.74 13.53
C PHE A 129 -0.72 17.17 14.37
N HIS A 130 -0.78 17.56 15.63
CA HIS A 130 -1.85 17.20 16.54
C HIS A 130 -2.50 18.47 17.09
N GLY A 131 -3.61 18.34 17.80
CA GLY A 131 -4.27 19.50 18.37
C GLY A 131 -5.66 19.17 18.87
N ASN A 132 -6.26 20.19 19.46
CA ASN A 132 -7.66 20.19 19.83
C ASN A 132 -8.33 21.39 19.16
N TRP A 133 -9.65 21.47 19.29
CA TRP A 133 -10.40 22.65 18.87
C TRP A 133 -9.75 23.95 19.38
N ALA A 134 -9.62 24.95 18.51
CA ALA A 134 -8.97 26.25 18.73
C ALA A 134 -7.46 26.17 19.08
N ARG A 135 -6.83 24.99 18.93
CA ARG A 135 -5.40 24.73 19.08
C ARG A 135 -4.94 23.65 18.09
N GLU A 136 -5.42 23.75 16.86
CA GLU A 136 -5.12 22.83 15.77
C GLU A 136 -3.67 22.98 15.29
N MET A 137 -3.19 21.98 14.53
CA MET A 137 -1.93 22.04 13.80
C MET A 137 -0.68 22.30 14.66
N SER A 138 -0.64 21.79 15.90
CA SER A 138 0.57 21.81 16.73
C SER A 138 1.57 20.80 16.20
N PRO A 139 2.78 21.22 15.77
CA PRO A 139 3.78 20.32 15.22
C PRO A 139 4.52 19.55 16.31
N GLU A 140 4.77 18.28 16.07
CA GLU A 140 5.64 17.42 16.88
C GLU A 140 6.55 16.60 15.97
N GLU A 141 7.81 16.43 16.36
CA GLU A 141 8.77 15.57 15.66
C GLU A 141 9.29 14.50 16.61
N ILE A 142 9.13 13.23 16.21
CA ILE A 142 9.59 12.08 16.98
C ILE A 142 10.46 11.16 16.13
N GLN A 143 11.48 10.55 16.74
CA GLN A 143 12.23 9.49 16.06
C GLN A 143 11.36 8.24 15.91
N LEU A 144 11.33 7.65 14.71
CA LEU A 144 10.73 6.34 14.48
C LEU A 144 11.64 5.24 15.04
N THR A 145 11.21 4.63 16.13
CA THR A 145 11.84 3.46 16.77
C THR A 145 11.11 2.17 16.40
N ALA A 146 11.69 1.02 16.78
CA ALA A 146 11.05 -0.27 16.55
C ALA A 146 9.64 -0.32 17.16
N GLY A 147 8.69 -0.89 16.41
CA GLY A 147 7.28 -0.97 16.76
C GLY A 147 6.38 -0.18 15.81
N ILE A 148 5.10 -0.10 16.15
CA ILE A 148 4.09 0.59 15.35
C ILE A 148 3.78 1.95 15.98
N LYS A 149 3.67 2.98 15.14
CA LYS A 149 3.16 4.31 15.50
C LYS A 149 1.92 4.57 14.64
N VAL A 150 0.81 4.91 15.28
CA VAL A 150 -0.48 5.17 14.61
C VAL A 150 -0.91 6.58 14.95
N LEU A 151 -1.25 7.36 13.92
CA LEU A 151 -1.92 8.65 14.03
C LEU A 151 -3.30 8.48 13.39
N ASP A 152 -4.37 8.62 14.17
CA ASP A 152 -5.72 8.41 13.67
C ASP A 152 -6.74 9.38 14.27
N THR A 153 -7.95 9.34 13.70
CA THR A 153 -9.14 9.99 14.24
C THR A 153 -10.29 8.98 14.26
N LYS A 154 -11.13 9.08 15.29
CA LYS A 154 -12.40 8.33 15.41
C LYS A 154 -13.62 9.24 15.35
N LEU A 155 -13.41 10.53 15.06
CA LEU A 155 -14.47 11.52 14.85
C LEU A 155 -15.24 11.23 13.55
#